data_AF-A0A8T7CMI1-F1
#
_entry.id   AF-A0A8T7CMI1-F1
#
_cell.length_a   1.000
_cell.length_b   1.000
_cell.length_c   1.000
_cell.angle_alpha   90.00
_cell.angle_beta   90.00
_cell.angle_gamma   90.00
#
_symmetry.space_group_name_H-M   'P 1'
#
loop_
_entity.id
_entity.type
_entity.pdbx_description
1 polymer ?
#
loop_
_entity_poly.entity_id
_entity_poly.type
_entity_poly.pdbx_seq_one_letter_code
_entity_poly.pdbx_strand_id
1 'polypeptide(L)'
;MKKIIQSAVITVLTLCSVSVLAMPISYDFDFAVGDGFVAGSITTDGTLGQLDLDNIADFSFIANDGFDDFSFCCIGSGSVFSGTGDTLGLLTATDDELFLDVSGDGIINWRRFEGEEIFDFYIDAQADQLSIVHESYDIFGQLVSAHTQVESLTGMTLFSAAQSETGEPDPDSESVAA
;
A
#
# COMPACT_ATOMS: atom_id res chain seq x y z
N MET A 1 23.26 59.09 39.03
CA MET A 1 22.26 58.36 38.20
C MET A 1 23.03 57.39 37.30
N LYS A 2 23.03 56.09 37.60
CA LYS A 2 23.74 55.05 36.83
C LYS A 2 22.73 54.33 35.93
N LYS A 3 22.91 54.38 34.60
CA LYS A 3 22.14 53.59 33.64
C LYS A 3 22.88 52.28 33.37
N ILE A 4 22.23 51.16 33.65
CA ILE A 4 22.69 49.81 33.31
C ILE A 4 22.06 49.47 31.96
N ILE A 5 22.88 49.20 30.96
CA ILE A 5 22.45 48.77 29.63
C ILE A 5 22.57 47.24 29.61
N GLN A 6 21.45 46.53 29.65
CA GLN A 6 21.41 45.07 29.47
C GLN A 6 21.48 44.75 27.98
N SER A 7 22.59 44.15 27.54
CA SER A 7 22.68 43.53 26.22
C SER A 7 21.88 42.22 26.21
N ALA A 8 20.85 42.17 25.37
CA ALA A 8 20.15 40.93 25.06
C ALA A 8 20.97 40.15 24.02
N VAL A 9 21.48 38.99 24.41
CA VAL A 9 22.07 38.01 23.49
C VAL A 9 20.92 37.18 22.93
N ILE A 10 20.61 37.38 21.64
CA ILE A 10 19.65 36.57 20.90
C ILE A 10 20.42 35.38 20.33
N THR A 11 20.29 34.23 20.97
CA THR A 11 20.79 32.95 20.43
C THR A 11 19.80 32.46 19.39
N VAL A 12 20.16 32.58 18.11
CA VAL A 12 19.40 31.97 17.00
C VAL A 12 19.71 30.48 17.02
N LEU A 13 18.74 29.68 17.45
CA LEU A 13 18.80 28.22 17.41
C LEU A 13 18.40 27.77 16.00
N THR A 14 19.38 27.55 15.12
CA THR A 14 19.12 27.00 13.79
C THR A 14 18.83 25.51 13.93
N LEU A 15 17.55 25.14 13.87
CA LEU A 15 17.13 23.75 13.79
C LEU A 15 17.60 23.20 12.44
N CYS A 16 18.65 22.38 12.47
CA CYS A 16 19.02 21.55 11.33
C CYS A 16 17.95 20.47 11.24
N SER A 17 17.01 20.58 10.29
CA SER A 17 16.05 19.54 10.00
C SER A 17 16.81 18.37 9.37
N VAL A 18 17.14 17.37 10.18
CA VAL A 18 17.59 16.07 9.66
C VAL A 18 16.34 15.44 9.05
N SER A 19 16.28 15.40 7.72
CA SER A 19 15.28 14.59 7.03
C SER A 19 15.65 13.13 7.27
N VAL A 20 15.03 12.54 8.29
CA VAL A 20 15.04 11.08 8.46
C VAL A 20 14.18 10.55 7.31
N LEU A 21 14.80 9.90 6.34
CA LEU A 21 14.07 9.10 5.37
C LEU A 21 13.41 7.97 6.15
N ALA A 22 12.09 7.85 6.07
CA ALA A 22 11.40 6.72 6.65
C ALA A 22 11.94 5.43 6.00
N MET A 23 12.09 4.38 6.80
CA MET A 23 12.53 3.09 6.27
C MET A 23 11.31 2.40 5.65
N PRO A 24 11.46 1.71 4.50
CA PRO A 24 10.38 0.93 3.94
C PRO A 24 9.78 -0.04 4.94
N ILE A 25 8.45 -0.19 4.90
CA ILE A 25 7.71 -1.15 5.74
C ILE A 25 6.94 -2.07 4.82
N SER A 26 7.12 -3.38 5.01
CA SER A 26 6.42 -4.42 4.25
C SER A 26 5.30 -5.01 5.08
N TYR A 27 4.14 -5.22 4.48
CA TYR A 27 2.98 -5.82 5.13
C TYR A 27 2.47 -7.00 4.31
N ASP A 28 2.17 -8.12 4.97
CA ASP A 28 1.58 -9.31 4.35
C ASP A 28 0.08 -9.40 4.63
N PHE A 29 -0.74 -9.42 3.59
CA PHE A 29 -2.20 -9.52 3.69
C PHE A 29 -2.70 -10.83 3.12
N ASP A 30 -3.77 -11.36 3.71
CA ASP A 30 -4.53 -12.52 3.22
C ASP A 30 -5.98 -12.36 3.66
N PHE A 31 -6.89 -12.19 2.70
CA PHE A 31 -8.32 -12.04 2.96
C PHE A 31 -9.18 -12.67 1.88
N ALA A 32 -10.33 -13.20 2.31
CA ALA A 32 -11.37 -13.72 1.43
C ALA A 32 -12.39 -12.63 1.09
N VAL A 33 -13.01 -12.73 -0.08
CA VAL A 33 -14.19 -11.95 -0.49
C VAL A 33 -15.16 -12.87 -1.23
N GLY A 34 -16.26 -13.22 -0.58
CA GLY A 34 -17.20 -14.21 -1.13
C GLY A 34 -16.52 -15.57 -1.33
N ASP A 35 -16.56 -16.10 -2.55
CA ASP A 35 -15.86 -17.36 -2.91
C ASP A 35 -14.41 -17.13 -3.38
N GLY A 36 -13.97 -15.86 -3.50
CA GLY A 36 -12.62 -15.47 -3.92
C GLY A 36 -11.71 -15.06 -2.77
N PHE A 37 -10.46 -14.66 -3.08
CA PHE A 37 -9.49 -14.17 -2.10
C PHE A 37 -8.43 -13.25 -2.72
N VAL A 38 -7.70 -12.52 -1.88
CA VAL A 38 -6.46 -11.81 -2.24
C VAL A 38 -5.42 -12.04 -1.16
N ALA A 39 -4.24 -12.52 -1.55
CA ALA A 39 -3.14 -12.81 -0.63
C ALA A 39 -1.78 -12.41 -1.21
N GLY A 40 -0.97 -11.71 -0.43
CA GLY A 40 0.34 -11.24 -0.86
C GLY A 40 0.95 -10.20 0.07
N SER A 41 1.79 -9.34 -0.48
CA SER A 41 2.49 -8.31 0.26
C SER A 41 2.47 -6.96 -0.45
N ILE A 42 2.61 -5.91 0.35
CA ILE A 42 2.81 -4.53 -0.10
C ILE A 42 3.93 -3.89 0.71
N THR A 43 4.85 -3.22 0.03
CA THR A 43 5.95 -2.48 0.66
C THR A 43 5.71 -0.99 0.47
N THR A 44 5.74 -0.25 1.57
CA THR A 44 5.60 1.20 1.59
C THR A 44 6.96 1.89 1.69
N ASP A 45 7.02 3.19 1.44
CA ASP A 45 8.20 4.03 1.65
C ASP A 45 8.47 4.38 3.13
N GLY A 46 7.69 3.82 4.05
CA GLY A 46 7.73 4.10 5.48
C GLY A 46 6.85 5.25 5.94
N THR A 47 6.08 5.87 5.03
CA THR A 47 5.03 6.82 5.41
C THR A 47 3.97 6.11 6.26
N LEU A 48 3.58 6.76 7.35
CA LEU A 48 2.51 6.29 8.26
C LEU A 48 1.27 7.18 8.12
N GLY A 49 0.12 6.62 8.46
CA GLY A 49 -1.19 7.22 8.25
C GLY A 49 -1.77 6.85 6.90
N GLN A 50 -2.66 7.70 6.41
CA GLN A 50 -3.30 7.53 5.10
C GLN A 50 -2.24 7.52 3.99
N LEU A 51 -2.28 6.49 3.14
CA LEU A 51 -1.31 6.27 2.08
C LEU A 51 -1.84 6.68 0.71
N ASP A 52 -0.98 7.35 -0.05
CA ASP A 52 -1.16 7.60 -1.47
C ASP A 52 -0.40 6.56 -2.31
N LEU A 53 -0.68 6.51 -3.62
CA LEU A 53 0.03 5.60 -4.54
C LEU A 53 1.55 5.82 -4.52
N ASP A 54 1.98 7.06 -4.32
CA ASP A 54 3.41 7.43 -4.26
C ASP A 54 4.11 6.87 -3.02
N ASN A 55 3.36 6.47 -1.99
CA ASN A 55 3.91 5.85 -0.79
C ASN A 55 4.10 4.33 -0.93
N ILE A 56 3.62 3.73 -2.03
CA ILE A 56 3.80 2.30 -2.29
C ILE A 56 5.07 2.09 -3.09
N ALA A 57 6.06 1.46 -2.47
CA ALA A 57 7.35 1.15 -3.06
C ALA A 57 7.32 -0.14 -3.90
N ASP A 58 6.56 -1.15 -3.47
CA ASP A 58 6.39 -2.40 -4.20
C ASP A 58 5.12 -3.17 -3.77
N PHE A 59 4.70 -4.16 -4.56
CA PHE A 59 3.63 -5.10 -4.19
C PHE A 59 3.78 -6.45 -4.91
N SER A 60 3.25 -7.52 -4.32
CA SER A 60 3.14 -8.82 -4.98
C SER A 60 2.03 -9.64 -4.35
N PHE A 61 1.01 -10.03 -5.12
CA PHE A 61 -0.09 -10.83 -4.60
C PHE A 61 -0.70 -11.74 -5.65
N ILE A 62 -1.45 -12.72 -5.16
CA ILE A 62 -2.34 -13.56 -5.93
C ILE A 62 -3.76 -13.14 -5.55
N ALA A 63 -4.60 -12.93 -6.55
CA ALA A 63 -6.02 -12.77 -6.37
C ALA A 63 -6.77 -13.91 -7.04
N ASN A 64 -7.91 -14.28 -6.48
CA ASN A 64 -8.81 -15.28 -7.02
C ASN A 64 -10.23 -14.71 -7.03
N ASP A 65 -10.92 -14.84 -8.16
CA ASP A 65 -12.28 -14.32 -8.34
C ASP A 65 -13.36 -15.39 -8.04
N GLY A 66 -13.00 -16.49 -7.40
CA GLY A 66 -13.84 -17.67 -7.19
C GLY A 66 -13.74 -18.70 -8.33
N PHE A 67 -13.07 -18.37 -9.44
CA PHE A 67 -12.88 -19.25 -10.59
C PHE A 67 -11.41 -19.45 -10.93
N ASP A 68 -10.68 -18.36 -11.15
CA ASP A 68 -9.31 -18.37 -11.65
C ASP A 68 -8.36 -17.60 -10.72
N ASP A 69 -7.08 -17.98 -10.74
CA ASP A 69 -6.01 -17.31 -10.00
C ASP A 69 -5.28 -16.31 -10.90
N PHE A 70 -5.02 -15.12 -10.37
CA PHE A 70 -4.36 -14.00 -11.03
C PHE A 70 -3.18 -13.55 -10.20
N SER A 71 -1.97 -13.66 -10.77
CA SER A 71 -0.77 -13.15 -10.11
C SER A 71 -0.45 -11.74 -10.59
N PHE A 72 -0.27 -10.85 -9.62
CA PHE A 72 0.15 -9.48 -9.80
C PHE A 72 1.49 -9.31 -9.09
N CYS A 73 2.48 -8.84 -9.82
CA CYS A 73 3.75 -8.48 -9.21
C CYS A 73 4.22 -7.15 -9.73
N CYS A 74 4.71 -6.43 -8.74
CA CYS A 74 5.76 -5.45 -8.73
C CYS A 74 5.60 -4.25 -9.65
N ILE A 75 5.94 -3.09 -9.09
CA ILE A 75 5.84 -1.84 -9.81
C ILE A 75 6.79 -1.88 -11.01
N GLY A 76 6.26 -1.61 -12.20
CA GLY A 76 7.05 -1.54 -13.44
C GLY A 76 7.15 -2.84 -14.25
N SER A 77 6.65 -3.97 -13.76
CA SER A 77 6.67 -5.27 -14.47
C SER A 77 5.48 -5.47 -15.43
N GLY A 78 4.85 -4.38 -15.88
CA GLY A 78 3.58 -4.44 -16.62
C GLY A 78 2.33 -4.50 -15.73
N SER A 79 2.51 -4.40 -14.41
CA SER A 79 1.43 -4.20 -13.45
C SER A 79 1.31 -2.70 -13.12
N VAL A 80 0.11 -2.13 -13.22
CA VAL A 80 -0.15 -0.75 -12.79
C VAL A 80 -0.99 -0.80 -11.52
N PHE A 81 -0.48 -0.19 -10.45
CA PHE A 81 -1.26 0.14 -9.28
C PHE A 81 -1.87 1.52 -9.49
N SER A 82 -3.20 1.60 -9.56
CA SER A 82 -3.90 2.86 -9.79
C SER A 82 -5.14 2.94 -8.93
N GLY A 83 -5.49 4.17 -8.54
CA GLY A 83 -6.74 4.48 -7.85
C GLY A 83 -7.50 5.53 -8.63
N THR A 84 -8.82 5.42 -8.66
CA THR A 84 -9.73 6.47 -9.13
C THR A 84 -10.73 6.84 -8.04
N GLY A 85 -10.93 8.14 -7.80
CA GLY A 85 -11.80 8.67 -6.73
C GLY A 85 -11.00 9.34 -5.60
N ASP A 86 -11.58 9.47 -4.40
CA ASP A 86 -10.86 9.80 -3.15
C ASP A 86 -10.00 8.61 -2.66
N THR A 87 -9.54 7.78 -3.60
CA THR A 87 -8.69 6.58 -3.46
C THR A 87 -7.40 6.75 -2.68
N LEU A 88 -7.05 8.00 -2.39
CA LEU A 88 -6.00 8.38 -1.47
C LEU A 88 -6.33 8.03 -0.01
N GLY A 89 -7.53 7.51 0.31
CA GLY A 89 -7.98 7.24 1.68
C GLY A 89 -8.17 5.79 2.10
N LEU A 90 -8.06 4.84 1.18
CA LEU A 90 -8.44 3.46 1.48
C LEU A 90 -7.37 2.70 2.27
N LEU A 91 -6.10 3.06 2.13
CA LEU A 91 -5.03 2.40 2.88
C LEU A 91 -4.52 3.32 3.98
N THR A 92 -4.45 2.80 5.21
CA THR A 92 -3.81 3.49 6.33
C THR A 92 -2.73 2.59 6.90
N ALA A 93 -1.48 3.07 6.95
CA ALA A 93 -0.37 2.35 7.56
C ALA A 93 -0.13 2.80 9.00
N THR A 94 0.20 1.85 9.87
CA THR A 94 0.91 2.08 11.12
C THR A 94 2.26 1.39 11.05
N ASP A 95 3.09 1.55 12.08
CA ASP A 95 4.35 0.82 12.19
C ASP A 95 4.19 -0.71 12.17
N ASP A 96 3.03 -1.21 12.58
CA ASP A 96 2.77 -2.64 12.75
C ASP A 96 1.67 -3.20 11.83
N GLU A 97 0.80 -2.36 11.26
CA GLU A 97 -0.41 -2.82 10.58
C GLU A 97 -0.74 -1.98 9.34
N LEU A 98 -1.30 -2.60 8.30
CA LEU A 98 -1.94 -1.89 7.20
C LEU A 98 -3.44 -2.13 7.25
N PHE A 99 -4.19 -1.05 7.17
CA PHE A 99 -5.63 -1.01 7.26
C PHE A 99 -6.24 -0.71 5.90
N LEU A 100 -7.26 -1.46 5.51
CA LEU A 100 -8.17 -1.09 4.42
C LEU A 100 -9.43 -0.46 5.00
N ASP A 101 -9.71 0.80 4.66
CA ASP A 101 -10.95 1.50 5.04
C ASP A 101 -12.04 1.26 3.98
N VAL A 102 -13.03 0.45 4.32
CA VAL A 102 -14.19 0.15 3.46
C VAL A 102 -15.42 1.02 3.75
N SER A 103 -15.27 2.03 4.63
CA SER A 103 -16.36 2.93 5.02
C SER A 103 -16.56 4.11 4.08
N GLY A 104 -15.60 4.35 3.17
CA GLY A 104 -15.67 5.35 2.11
C GLY A 104 -16.01 4.77 0.74
N ASP A 105 -16.06 5.64 -0.27
CA ASP A 105 -16.13 5.25 -1.68
C ASP A 105 -14.71 5.26 -2.27
N GLY A 106 -14.23 4.14 -2.79
CA GLY A 106 -12.95 4.11 -3.48
C GLY A 106 -12.63 2.79 -4.17
N ILE A 107 -11.74 2.87 -5.15
CA ILE A 107 -11.35 1.73 -6.00
C ILE A 107 -9.83 1.56 -6.01
N ILE A 108 -9.33 0.47 -5.44
CA ILE A 108 -7.93 0.08 -5.67
C ILE A 108 -7.89 -0.83 -6.88
N ASN A 109 -7.19 -0.42 -7.94
CA ASN A 109 -7.10 -1.16 -9.20
C ASN A 109 -5.65 -1.62 -9.48
N TRP A 110 -5.53 -2.89 -9.83
CA TRP A 110 -4.35 -3.51 -10.38
C TRP A 110 -4.63 -3.95 -11.80
N ARG A 111 -3.88 -3.40 -12.74
CA ARG A 111 -3.98 -3.76 -14.15
C ARG A 111 -2.77 -4.58 -14.56
N ARG A 112 -2.98 -5.70 -15.25
CA ARG A 112 -1.95 -6.52 -15.90
C ARG A 112 -2.22 -6.66 -17.39
N PHE A 113 -1.15 -6.74 -18.18
CA PHE A 113 -1.22 -7.04 -19.61
C PHE A 113 -0.69 -8.45 -19.87
N GLU A 114 -1.49 -9.32 -20.49
CA GLU A 114 -1.04 -10.62 -20.98
C GLU A 114 -1.33 -10.75 -22.48
N GLY A 115 -0.27 -10.61 -23.30
CA GLY A 115 -0.41 -10.69 -24.75
C GLY A 115 -1.29 -9.57 -25.32
N GLU A 116 -2.48 -9.96 -25.79
CA GLU A 116 -3.49 -9.09 -26.41
C GLU A 116 -4.67 -8.77 -25.47
N GLU A 117 -4.59 -9.19 -24.20
CA GLU A 117 -5.64 -9.00 -23.21
C GLU A 117 -5.17 -8.09 -22.07
N ILE A 118 -6.10 -7.24 -21.60
CA ILE A 118 -5.94 -6.39 -20.41
C ILE A 118 -6.78 -6.97 -19.30
N PHE A 119 -6.16 -7.20 -18.14
CA PHE A 119 -6.79 -7.73 -16.95
C PHE A 119 -6.83 -6.63 -15.90
N ASP A 120 -8.04 -6.20 -15.57
CA ASP A 120 -8.28 -5.30 -14.46
C ASP A 120 -8.80 -6.10 -13.28
N PHE A 121 -8.06 -6.03 -12.19
CA PHE A 121 -8.49 -6.50 -10.89
C PHE A 121 -8.68 -5.30 -10.00
N TYR A 122 -9.87 -5.11 -9.44
CA TYR A 122 -10.06 -4.03 -8.50
C TYR A 122 -10.88 -4.43 -7.30
N ILE A 123 -10.53 -3.77 -6.20
CA ILE A 123 -11.29 -3.75 -4.96
C ILE A 123 -12.09 -2.47 -4.96
N ASP A 124 -13.40 -2.60 -5.07
CA ASP A 124 -14.33 -1.50 -4.88
C ASP A 124 -14.88 -1.57 -3.45
N ALA A 125 -14.54 -0.56 -2.66
CA ALA A 125 -15.11 -0.31 -1.37
C ALA A 125 -16.22 0.73 -1.53
N GLN A 126 -17.46 0.31 -1.32
CA GLN A 126 -18.62 1.19 -1.22
C GLN A 126 -19.27 0.93 0.11
N ALA A 127 -19.61 1.99 0.85
CA ALA A 127 -20.22 1.96 2.19
C ALA A 127 -20.81 0.59 2.62
N ASP A 128 -19.99 -0.19 3.34
CA ASP A 128 -20.28 -1.54 3.90
C ASP A 128 -20.23 -2.74 2.93
N GLN A 129 -19.58 -2.59 1.78
CA GLN A 129 -19.44 -3.62 0.76
C GLN A 129 -18.02 -3.61 0.20
N LEU A 130 -17.47 -4.81 0.07
CA LEU A 130 -16.23 -5.07 -0.64
C LEU A 130 -16.53 -5.97 -1.82
N SER A 131 -16.10 -5.55 -3.01
CA SER A 131 -16.15 -6.41 -4.17
C SER A 131 -14.78 -6.61 -4.78
N ILE A 132 -14.49 -7.87 -5.10
CA ILE A 132 -13.43 -8.24 -6.03
C ILE A 132 -14.06 -8.26 -7.40
N VAL A 133 -13.54 -7.44 -8.30
CA VAL A 133 -13.96 -7.43 -9.70
C VAL A 133 -12.78 -7.77 -10.59
N HIS A 134 -13.00 -8.73 -11.46
CA HIS A 134 -12.09 -9.08 -12.54
C HIS A 134 -12.77 -8.76 -13.87
N GLU A 135 -12.13 -7.93 -14.69
CA GLU A 135 -12.57 -7.61 -16.04
C GLU A 135 -11.44 -7.91 -17.03
N SER A 136 -11.78 -8.60 -18.12
CA SER A 136 -10.88 -8.87 -19.23
C SER A 136 -11.32 -8.07 -20.45
N TYR A 137 -10.38 -7.36 -21.08
CA TYR A 137 -10.63 -6.56 -22.29
C TYR A 137 -9.75 -7.02 -23.45
N ASP A 138 -10.26 -6.92 -24.67
CA ASP A 138 -9.46 -7.12 -25.88
C ASP A 138 -8.54 -5.91 -26.19
N ILE A 139 -7.70 -6.03 -27.23
CA ILE A 139 -6.79 -4.95 -27.68
C ILE A 139 -7.50 -3.66 -28.12
N PHE A 140 -8.81 -3.70 -28.34
CA PHE A 140 -9.61 -2.53 -28.68
C PHE A 140 -10.30 -1.91 -27.46
N GLY A 141 -10.07 -2.48 -26.27
CA GLY A 141 -10.71 -2.07 -25.02
C GLY A 141 -12.17 -2.51 -24.92
N GLN A 142 -12.58 -3.52 -25.68
CA GLN A 142 -13.91 -4.10 -25.55
C GLN A 142 -13.90 -5.14 -24.44
N LEU A 143 -14.86 -5.05 -23.51
CA LEU A 143 -15.05 -6.03 -22.45
C LEU A 143 -15.35 -7.41 -23.05
N VAL A 144 -14.53 -8.39 -22.71
CA VAL A 144 -14.62 -9.79 -23.13
C VAL A 144 -15.29 -10.64 -22.05
N SER A 145 -14.90 -10.44 -20.80
CA SER A 145 -15.42 -11.14 -19.63
C SER A 145 -15.40 -10.24 -18.41
N ALA A 146 -16.35 -10.44 -17.49
CA ALA A 146 -16.34 -9.81 -16.18
C ALA A 146 -16.82 -10.81 -15.13
N HIS A 147 -16.13 -10.86 -14.01
CA HIS A 147 -16.49 -11.63 -12.84
C HIS A 147 -16.48 -10.72 -11.60
N THR A 148 -17.45 -10.91 -10.71
CA THR A 148 -17.59 -10.07 -9.51
C THR A 148 -17.97 -10.94 -8.33
N GLN A 149 -17.09 -10.95 -7.32
CA GLN A 149 -17.37 -11.45 -6.00
C GLN A 149 -17.66 -10.29 -5.08
N VAL A 150 -18.65 -10.45 -4.21
CA VAL A 150 -19.09 -9.36 -3.34
C VAL A 150 -19.38 -9.90 -1.96
N GLU A 151 -18.82 -9.23 -0.96
CA GLU A 151 -19.06 -9.52 0.44
C GLU A 151 -19.53 -8.25 1.15
N SER A 152 -20.55 -8.38 1.98
CA SER A 152 -20.95 -7.28 2.85
C SER A 152 -19.99 -7.22 4.02
N LEU A 153 -19.25 -6.12 4.10
CA LEU A 153 -18.30 -5.86 5.16
C LEU A 153 -18.79 -4.70 6.00
N THR A 154 -19.58 -4.97 7.04
CA THR A 154 -19.80 -3.95 8.07
C THR A 154 -18.55 -3.84 8.95
N GLY A 155 -17.82 -2.74 8.80
CA GLY A 155 -16.75 -2.33 9.72
C GLY A 155 -15.50 -3.22 9.71
N MET A 156 -15.14 -3.80 8.57
CA MET A 156 -14.00 -4.72 8.51
C MET A 156 -12.68 -4.01 8.18
N THR A 157 -11.72 -4.27 9.05
CA THR A 157 -10.31 -3.89 9.05
C THR A 157 -9.54 -5.01 8.33
N LEU A 158 -8.85 -4.70 7.23
CA LEU A 158 -7.84 -5.62 6.70
C LEU A 158 -6.66 -5.65 7.68
N PHE A 159 -6.16 -6.85 8.03
CA PHE A 159 -5.01 -7.01 8.92
C PHE A 159 -3.84 -7.56 8.12
N SER A 160 -2.77 -6.78 8.04
CA SER A 160 -1.46 -7.29 7.65
C SER A 160 -0.43 -6.80 8.64
N ALA A 161 0.28 -7.73 9.27
CA ALA A 161 1.34 -7.38 10.20
C ALA A 161 2.55 -6.87 9.43
N ALA A 162 3.17 -5.80 9.93
CA ALA A 162 4.43 -5.31 9.42
C ALA A 162 5.51 -6.38 9.63
N GLN A 163 6.23 -6.68 8.56
CA GLN A 163 7.46 -7.44 8.60
C GLN A 163 8.53 -6.52 9.18
N SER A 164 8.84 -6.70 10.46
CA SER A 164 10.02 -6.08 11.05
C SER A 164 11.25 -6.70 10.39
N GLU A 165 11.92 -5.96 9.51
CA GLU A 165 13.33 -6.23 9.20
C GLU A 165 14.15 -5.88 10.44
N THR A 166 14.07 -6.71 11.49
CA THR A 166 15.13 -6.74 12.50
C THR A 166 16.34 -7.39 11.82
N GLY A 167 17.04 -6.61 11.00
CA GLY A 167 18.45 -6.83 10.78
C GLY A 167 19.13 -6.64 12.12
N GLU A 168 19.12 -7.66 12.97
CA GLU A 168 20.09 -7.75 14.05
C GLU A 168 21.46 -7.65 13.37
N PRO A 169 22.27 -6.63 13.68
CA PRO A 169 23.62 -6.56 13.15
C PRO A 169 24.33 -7.83 13.59
N ASP A 170 24.79 -8.63 12.63
CA ASP A 170 25.54 -9.86 12.87
C ASP A 170 26.69 -9.54 13.84
N PRO A 171 26.62 -9.99 15.12
CA PRO A 171 27.61 -9.65 16.13
C PRO A 171 28.99 -10.25 15.80
N ASP A 172 29.06 -11.17 14.82
CA ASP A 172 30.28 -11.86 14.43
C ASP A 172 30.95 -11.26 13.18
N SER A 173 30.49 -10.10 12.70
CA SER A 173 31.23 -9.33 11.69
C SER A 173 32.44 -8.60 12.31
N GLU A 174 33.32 -9.37 12.97
CA GLU A 174 34.64 -8.92 13.38
C GLU A 174 35.43 -8.49 12.14
N SER A 175 35.87 -7.24 12.16
CA SER A 175 36.75 -6.67 11.16
C SER A 175 38.07 -7.46 11.10
N VAL A 176 38.26 -8.25 10.04
CA VAL A 176 39.60 -8.69 9.66
C VAL A 176 40.29 -7.50 8.98
N ALA A 177 40.78 -6.56 9.80
CA ALA A 177 41.75 -5.58 9.36
C ALA A 177 43.12 -6.27 9.30
N ALA A 178 43.61 -6.48 8.07
CA ALA A 178 45.00 -6.83 7.78
C ALA A 178 45.89 -5.58 7.75
#